data_AF-A0A948PNK5-F1
#
_entry.id   AF-A0A948PNK5-F1
#
_cell.length_a   1.000
_cell.length_b   1.000
_cell.length_c   1.000
_cell.angle_alpha   90.00
_cell.angle_beta   90.00
_cell.angle_gamma   90.00
#
_symmetry.space_group_name_H-M   'P 1'
#
loop_
_entity.id
_entity.type
_entity.pdbx_description
1 polymer ?
#
loop_
_entity_poly.entity_id
_entity_poly.type
_entity_poly.pdbx_seq_one_letter_code
_entity_poly.pdbx_strand_id
1 'polypeptide(L)'
;PIQQKMQEKRLQLIEAMKTSDPDLSEIDKLIDEIIQLESEIQKKAVRRILEDKTVLSPHQQERFFDMFEHHVGRRDRDCYPEEKN
;
A
#
# COMPACT_ATOMS: atom_id res chain seq x y z
N PRO A 1 -11.79 -5.62 -10.34
CA PRO A 1 -10.33 -5.43 -10.17
C PRO A 1 -9.95 -5.23 -8.70
N ILE A 2 -8.71 -5.56 -8.28
CA ILE A 2 -8.28 -5.41 -6.88
C ILE A 2 -8.39 -3.96 -6.38
N GLN A 3 -8.13 -2.99 -7.26
CA GLN A 3 -8.32 -1.56 -7.00
C GLN A 3 -9.78 -1.18 -6.73
N GLN A 4 -10.73 -1.78 -7.46
CA GLN A 4 -12.17 -1.55 -7.24
C GLN A 4 -12.63 -2.12 -5.89
N LYS A 5 -12.16 -3.33 -5.55
CA LYS A 5 -12.46 -3.95 -4.24
C LYS A 5 -11.90 -3.12 -3.09
N MET A 6 -10.69 -2.59 -3.23
CA MET A 6 -10.06 -1.72 -2.24
C MET A 6 -10.85 -0.42 -2.05
N GLN A 7 -11.29 0.20 -3.16
CA GLN A 7 -12.12 1.41 -3.09
C GLN A 7 -13.45 1.14 -2.39
N GLU A 8 -14.10 0.03 -2.73
CA GLU A 8 -15.36 -0.39 -2.10
C GLU A 8 -15.19 -0.60 -0.59
N LYS A 9 -14.12 -1.28 -0.16
CA LYS A 9 -13.83 -1.52 1.26
C LYS A 9 -13.53 -0.24 2.04
N ARG A 10 -12.81 0.70 1.44
CA ARG A 10 -12.57 2.02 2.04
C ARG A 10 -13.86 2.82 2.23
N LEU A 11 -14.79 2.73 1.27
CA LEU A 11 -16.11 3.35 1.42
C LEU A 11 -16.92 2.67 2.53
N GLN A 12 -16.91 1.35 2.61
CA GLN A 12 -17.56 0.60 3.69
C GLN A 12 -17.02 1.00 5.07
N LEU A 13 -15.70 1.15 5.19
CA LEU A 13 -15.05 1.61 6.42
C LEU A 13 -15.52 3.02 6.81
N ILE A 14 -15.56 3.96 5.86
CA ILE A 14 -16.05 5.32 6.11
C ILE A 14 -17.51 5.31 6.57
N GLU A 15 -18.37 4.48 5.96
CA GLU A 15 -19.78 4.39 6.36
C GLU A 15 -19.95 3.76 7.74
N ALA A 16 -19.19 2.71 8.07
CA ALA A 16 -19.20 2.11 9.41
C ALA A 16 -18.81 3.12 10.51
N MET A 17 -17.80 3.97 10.23
CA MET A 17 -17.36 5.02 11.15
C MET A 17 -18.37 6.17 11.35
N LYS A 18 -19.28 6.38 10.38
CA LYS A 18 -20.31 7.44 10.47
C LYS A 18 -21.53 7.04 11.30
N THR A 19 -21.65 5.76 11.66
CA THR A 19 -22.76 5.27 12.46
C THR A 19 -22.73 5.87 13.87
N SER A 20 -23.90 6.01 14.50
CA SER A 20 -24.02 6.61 15.84
C SER A 20 -23.46 5.74 16.96
N ASP A 21 -23.34 4.43 16.72
CA ASP A 21 -22.77 3.44 17.63
C ASP A 21 -21.92 2.46 16.80
N PRO A 22 -20.67 2.82 16.48
CA PRO A 22 -19.82 2.05 15.57
C PRO A 22 -19.35 0.74 16.20
N ASP A 23 -19.54 -0.36 15.48
CA ASP A 23 -18.99 -1.67 15.85
C ASP A 23 -17.50 -1.74 15.53
N LEU A 24 -16.67 -1.69 16.57
CA LEU A 24 -15.22 -1.79 16.44
C LEU A 24 -14.78 -3.12 15.83
N SER A 25 -15.50 -4.22 16.08
CA SER A 25 -15.17 -5.52 15.50
C SER A 25 -15.41 -5.53 13.99
N GLU A 26 -16.43 -4.81 13.49
CA GLU A 26 -16.67 -4.67 12.06
C GLU A 26 -15.61 -3.78 11.41
N ILE A 27 -15.24 -2.69 12.08
CA ILE A 27 -14.18 -1.78 11.63
C ILE A 27 -12.84 -2.51 11.51
N ASP A 28 -12.42 -3.25 12.54
CA ASP A 28 -11.17 -4.01 12.54
C ASP A 28 -11.14 -5.02 11.38
N LYS A 29 -12.27 -5.71 11.14
CA LYS A 29 -12.40 -6.62 10.03
C LYS A 29 -12.25 -5.92 8.67
N LEU A 30 -12.86 -4.74 8.49
CA LEU A 30 -12.72 -3.96 7.26
C LEU A 30 -11.27 -3.51 7.04
N ILE A 31 -10.57 -3.13 8.11
CA ILE A 31 -9.14 -2.78 8.07
C ILE A 31 -8.30 -3.99 7.64
N ASP A 32 -8.51 -5.17 8.24
CA ASP A 32 -7.80 -6.39 7.88
C ASP A 32 -8.00 -6.78 6.42
N GLU A 33 -9.24 -6.66 5.92
CA GLU A 33 -9.55 -6.93 4.51
C GLU A 33 -8.85 -5.94 3.57
N ILE A 34 -8.75 -4.66 3.94
CA ILE A 34 -7.98 -3.66 3.19
C ILE A 34 -6.49 -4.02 3.19
N ILE A 35 -5.92 -4.36 4.34
CA ILE A 35 -4.51 -4.75 4.47
C ILE A 35 -4.20 -5.98 3.59
N GLN A 36 -5.09 -6.97 3.56
CA GLN A 36 -4.93 -8.14 2.70
C GLN A 36 -4.85 -7.76 1.22
N LEU A 37 -5.76 -6.90 0.75
CA LEU A 37 -5.79 -6.41 -0.63
C LEU A 37 -4.53 -5.59 -0.95
N GLU A 38 -4.08 -4.73 -0.04
CA GLU A 38 -2.85 -3.96 -0.21
C GLU A 38 -1.61 -4.88 -0.29
N SER A 39 -1.54 -5.90 0.56
CA SER A 39 -0.46 -6.89 0.51
C SER A 39 -0.44 -7.64 -0.82
N GLU A 40 -1.60 -7.99 -1.39
CA GLU A 40 -1.67 -8.63 -2.71
C GLU A 40 -1.14 -7.73 -3.83
N ILE A 41 -1.47 -6.43 -3.81
CA ILE A 41 -0.94 -5.46 -4.77
C ILE A 41 0.59 -5.35 -4.63
N GLN A 42 1.08 -5.20 -3.39
CA GLN A 42 2.51 -5.08 -3.11
C GLN A 42 3.27 -6.33 -3.57
N LYS A 43 2.77 -7.53 -3.25
CA LYS A 43 3.34 -8.81 -3.71
C LYS A 43 3.39 -8.89 -5.23
N LYS A 44 2.32 -8.48 -5.92
CA LYS A 44 2.28 -8.46 -7.38
C LYS A 44 3.31 -7.49 -7.97
N ALA A 45 3.45 -6.31 -7.38
CA ALA A 45 4.45 -5.33 -7.81
C ALA A 45 5.88 -5.86 -7.64
N VAL A 46 6.21 -6.43 -6.47
CA VAL A 46 7.53 -7.03 -6.22
C VAL A 46 7.82 -8.17 -7.20
N ARG A 47 6.87 -9.08 -7.42
CA ARG A 47 7.03 -10.15 -8.41
C ARG A 47 7.32 -9.61 -9.80
N ARG A 48 6.59 -8.56 -10.21
CA ARG A 48 6.81 -7.94 -11.51
C ARG A 48 8.19 -7.31 -11.65
N ILE A 49 8.66 -6.60 -10.62
CA ILE A 49 10.02 -6.03 -10.56
C ILE A 49 11.07 -7.13 -10.71
N LEU A 50 10.88 -8.26 -10.02
CA LEU A 50 11.79 -9.40 -10.11
C LEU A 50 11.78 -10.07 -11.49
N GLU A 51 10.61 -10.18 -12.12
CA GLU A 51 10.48 -10.66 -13.50
C GLU A 51 11.20 -9.73 -14.48
N ASP A 52 10.94 -8.42 -14.40
CA ASP A 52 11.54 -7.42 -15.29
C ASP A 52 13.07 -7.34 -15.12
N LYS A 53 13.60 -7.61 -13.92
CA LYS A 53 15.05 -7.72 -13.68
C LYS A 53 15.72 -8.78 -14.55
N THR A 54 15.04 -9.90 -14.84
CA THR A 54 15.65 -11.06 -15.53
C THR A 54 16.08 -10.77 -16.97
N VAL A 55 15.51 -9.75 -17.61
CA VAL A 55 15.84 -9.35 -18.98
C VAL A 55 16.86 -8.22 -19.06
N LEU A 56 17.31 -7.70 -17.91
CA LEU A 56 18.26 -6.58 -17.83
C LEU A 56 19.69 -7.09 -17.62
N SER A 57 20.66 -6.38 -18.23
CA SER A 57 22.08 -6.59 -17.93
C SER A 57 22.43 -6.13 -16.51
N PRO A 58 23.55 -6.59 -15.91
CA PRO A 58 23.93 -6.20 -14.55
C PRO A 58 23.97 -4.67 -14.33
N HIS A 59 24.53 -3.93 -15.28
CA HIS A 59 24.56 -2.45 -15.22
C HIS A 59 23.16 -1.82 -15.34
N GLN A 60 22.25 -2.42 -16.11
CA GLN A 60 20.86 -1.94 -16.20
C GLN A 60 20.08 -2.25 -14.93
N GLN A 61 20.34 -3.38 -14.26
CA GLN A 61 19.72 -3.74 -12.99
C GLN A 61 20.10 -2.74 -11.89
N GLU A 62 21.37 -2.37 -11.78
CA GLU A 62 21.87 -1.37 -10.82
C GLU A 62 21.11 -0.05 -10.98
N ARG A 63 21.08 0.49 -12.20
CA ARG A 63 20.34 1.74 -12.51
C ARG A 63 18.83 1.60 -12.30
N PHE A 64 18.28 0.42 -12.55
CA PHE A 64 16.86 0.15 -12.31
C PHE A 64 16.51 0.23 -10.82
N PHE A 65 17.33 -0.37 -9.94
CA PHE A 65 17.10 -0.33 -8.49
C PHE A 65 17.39 1.04 -7.87
N ASP A 66 18.40 1.77 -8.33
CA ASP A 66 18.67 3.16 -7.89
C ASP A 66 17.42 4.06 -7.99
N MET A 67 16.65 3.91 -9.07
CA MET A 67 15.41 4.67 -9.27
C MET A 67 14.34 4.36 -8.22
N PHE A 68 14.25 3.11 -7.75
CA PHE A 68 13.30 2.71 -6.72
C PHE A 68 13.68 3.27 -5.35
N GLU A 69 14.96 3.21 -4.98
CA GLU A 69 15.44 3.72 -3.67
C GLU A 69 15.12 5.21 -3.51
N HIS A 70 15.30 6.01 -4.56
CA HIS A 70 14.97 7.43 -4.55
C HIS A 70 13.46 7.73 -4.39
N HIS A 71 12.58 6.81 -4.79
CA HIS A 71 11.13 6.99 -4.70
C HIS A 71 10.53 6.42 -3.41
N VAL A 72 11.07 5.34 -2.89
CA VAL A 72 10.58 4.72 -1.64
C VAL A 72 10.94 5.58 -0.42
N GLY A 73 12.16 6.14 -0.36
CA GLY A 73 12.61 6.93 0.79
C GLY A 73 11.96 8.33 0.95
N ARG A 74 11.12 8.77 0.01
CA ARG A 74 10.47 10.10 0.08
C ARG A 74 9.05 10.10 0.67
N ARG A 75 8.40 8.94 0.82
CA ARG A 75 7.00 8.87 1.28
C ARG A 75 6.82 8.87 2.81
N ASP A 76 7.88 8.65 3.57
CA ASP A 76 7.80 8.53 5.04
C ASP A 76 7.79 9.88 5.79
N ARG A 77 7.96 11.02 5.10
CA ARG A 77 8.00 12.35 5.78
C ARG A 77 6.66 13.05 5.94
N ASP A 78 5.59 12.60 5.29
CA ASP A 78 4.36 13.40 5.17
C ASP A 78 3.22 12.95 6.11
N CYS A 79 3.39 11.88 6.89
CA CYS A 79 2.30 11.30 7.69
C CYS A 79 2.42 11.47 9.22
N TYR A 80 3.44 12.13 9.73
CA TYR A 80 3.51 12.53 11.14
C TYR A 80 3.94 13.99 11.23
N PRO A 81 3.12 14.91 11.78
CA PRO A 81 3.66 16.19 12.20
C PRO A 81 4.70 15.92 13.29
N GLU A 82 5.92 16.43 13.10
CA GLU A 82 6.93 16.47 14.14
C GLU A 82 6.33 17.17 15.36
N GLU A 83 6.01 16.44 16.42
CA GLU A 83 5.69 17.04 17.72
C GLU A 83 6.96 17.74 18.20
N LYS A 84 7.01 19.05 17.97
CA LYS A 84 8.03 19.92 18.54
C LYS A 84 7.74 20.08 20.03
N ASN A 85 8.56 19.44 20.84
CA ASN A 85 8.66 19.66 22.29
C ASN A 85 9.38 20.98 22.58
#